data_AF-A0A9P9EQZ7-F1
#
_entry.id   AF-A0A9P9EQZ7-F1
#
_cell.length_a   1.000
_cell.length_b   1.000
_cell.length_c   1.000
_cell.angle_alpha   90.00
_cell.angle_beta   90.00
_cell.angle_gamma   90.00
#
_symmetry.space_group_name_H-M   'P 1'
#
loop_
_entity.id
_entity.type
_entity.pdbx_description
1 polymer ?
#
loop_
_entity_poly.entity_id
_entity_poly.type
_entity_poly.pdbx_seq_one_letter_code
_entity_poly.pdbx_strand_id
1 'polypeptide(L)'
;MLSSHETEAKGHSVRAIYYYAAATDLVRLSPKDDANSQSLQTALKRLWRDTVDKKMYITGGLRSVTQWEGFGSAYLLPNLESDSCYAETCATLRSSTGAIACCAWSLIQNTQMSWRSLFTMDSLEQSTNELKIPGTDIVVSQKTGMPWSGVVTLSVSQGKTKSGYLHVPTDSDTEIHLTFSMILRKVYAHPSTDKHSAYLMRGALVYCFEDVDNAGCDLDNFVLTEALVQDGQKVSVGGVTGVVTAHAEGRQLQRTENRSLYSDQPWVYEKENRILTAIPYLLWVIVVGMGNESLGTSNWIS
;
A
#
# COMPACT_ATOMS: atom_id res chain seq x y z
N MET A 1 -0.25 -19.71 -22.56
CA MET A 1 0.84 -18.89 -23.14
C MET A 1 0.30 -17.47 -23.20
N LEU A 2 0.97 -16.50 -22.57
CA LEU A 2 0.58 -15.08 -22.53
C LEU A 2 0.37 -14.63 -23.98
N SER A 3 -0.89 -14.43 -24.37
CA SER A 3 -1.17 -13.98 -25.73
C SER A 3 -0.72 -12.53 -25.83
N SER A 4 -0.03 -12.17 -26.92
CA SER A 4 0.29 -10.77 -27.22
C SER A 4 -0.96 -9.88 -27.25
N HIS A 5 -2.15 -10.48 -27.39
CA HIS A 5 -3.45 -9.84 -27.41
C HIS A 5 -4.13 -9.68 -26.04
N GLU A 6 -3.59 -10.25 -24.95
CA GLU A 6 -4.20 -10.08 -23.61
C GLU A 6 -4.08 -8.63 -23.14
N THR A 7 -5.20 -7.93 -23.03
CA THR A 7 -5.23 -6.50 -22.68
C THR A 7 -5.46 -6.20 -21.21
N GLU A 8 -5.90 -7.19 -20.43
CA GLU A 8 -6.29 -7.01 -19.05
C GLU A 8 -5.94 -8.21 -18.17
N ALA A 9 -5.67 -7.95 -16.89
CA ALA A 9 -5.36 -8.99 -15.90
C ALA A 9 -6.63 -9.76 -15.50
N LYS A 10 -6.60 -11.08 -15.62
CA LYS A 10 -7.76 -11.97 -15.44
C LYS A 10 -7.40 -13.25 -14.71
N GLY A 11 -8.43 -13.94 -14.23
CA GLY A 11 -8.31 -15.22 -13.55
C GLY A 11 -7.69 -15.09 -12.17
N HIS A 12 -7.23 -16.21 -11.62
CA HIS A 12 -6.69 -16.30 -10.27
C HIS A 12 -5.45 -15.41 -10.11
N SER A 13 -5.51 -14.44 -9.19
CA SER A 13 -4.54 -13.36 -9.06
C SER A 13 -3.14 -13.88 -8.75
N VAL A 14 -3.03 -14.90 -7.88
CA VAL A 14 -1.75 -15.54 -7.57
C VAL A 14 -1.13 -16.15 -8.83
N ARG A 15 -1.86 -17.00 -9.54
CA ARG A 15 -1.36 -17.66 -10.76
C ARG A 15 -0.91 -16.64 -11.80
N ALA A 16 -1.70 -15.58 -11.99
CA ALA A 16 -1.36 -14.50 -12.90
C ALA A 16 -0.06 -13.78 -12.50
N ILE A 17 0.08 -13.38 -11.24
CA ILE A 17 1.29 -12.68 -10.76
C ILE A 17 2.53 -13.60 -10.79
N TYR A 18 2.39 -14.89 -10.45
CA TYR A 18 3.46 -15.89 -10.63
C TYR A 18 3.92 -15.95 -12.09
N TYR A 19 2.95 -15.98 -13.01
CA TYR A 19 3.23 -16.06 -14.43
C TYR A 19 3.89 -14.78 -14.96
N TYR A 20 3.42 -13.60 -14.54
CA TYR A 20 4.01 -12.32 -14.92
C TYR A 20 5.44 -12.16 -14.41
N ALA A 21 5.72 -12.62 -13.19
CA ALA A 21 7.07 -12.64 -12.64
C ALA A 21 8.01 -13.53 -13.49
N ALA A 22 7.60 -14.77 -13.79
CA ALA A 22 8.39 -15.68 -14.60
C ALA A 22 8.60 -15.17 -16.04
N ALA A 23 7.56 -14.57 -16.64
CA ALA A 23 7.67 -13.95 -17.97
C ALA A 23 8.59 -12.73 -17.96
N THR A 24 8.61 -11.95 -16.88
CA THR A 24 9.53 -10.82 -16.70
C THR A 24 10.98 -11.30 -16.61
N ASP A 25 11.23 -12.38 -15.85
CA ASP A 25 12.56 -13.00 -15.79
C ASP A 25 12.99 -13.55 -17.14
N LEU A 26 12.08 -14.16 -17.91
CA LEU A 26 12.36 -14.63 -19.26
C LEU A 26 12.78 -13.46 -20.17
N VAL A 27 12.00 -12.37 -20.21
CA VAL A 27 12.34 -11.16 -20.99
C VAL A 27 13.70 -10.60 -20.59
N ARG A 28 14.06 -10.66 -19.29
CA ARG A 28 15.36 -10.19 -18.81
C ARG A 28 16.51 -11.05 -19.31
N LEU A 29 16.32 -12.36 -19.38
CA LEU A 29 17.36 -13.32 -19.77
C LEU A 29 17.51 -13.48 -21.29
N SER A 30 16.50 -13.09 -22.05
CA SER A 30 16.53 -13.13 -23.51
C SER A 30 17.42 -12.04 -24.14
N PRO A 31 17.93 -12.27 -25.37
CA PRO A 31 18.59 -11.23 -26.16
C PRO A 31 17.68 -10.00 -26.38
N LYS A 32 18.26 -8.80 -26.34
CA LYS A 32 17.48 -7.53 -26.42
C LYS A 32 16.80 -7.33 -27.78
N ASP A 33 17.38 -7.93 -28.81
CA ASP A 33 16.99 -7.91 -30.21
C ASP A 33 15.99 -9.03 -30.58
N ASP A 34 15.62 -9.90 -29.63
CA ASP A 34 14.55 -10.88 -29.84
C ASP A 34 13.17 -10.21 -29.88
N ALA A 35 12.54 -10.26 -31.06
CA ALA A 35 11.22 -9.71 -31.30
C ALA A 35 10.13 -10.31 -30.37
N ASN A 36 10.27 -11.59 -29.99
CA ASN A 36 9.32 -12.23 -29.08
C ASN A 36 9.41 -11.64 -27.67
N SER A 37 10.63 -11.41 -27.20
CA SER A 37 10.88 -10.78 -25.89
C SER A 37 10.37 -9.34 -25.83
N GLN A 38 10.52 -8.56 -26.91
CA GLN A 38 9.95 -7.21 -27.01
C GLN A 38 8.42 -7.19 -27.00
N SER A 39 7.80 -8.15 -27.70
CA SER A 39 6.35 -8.34 -27.70
C SER A 39 5.83 -8.72 -26.31
N LEU A 40 6.48 -9.68 -25.64
CA LEU A 40 6.15 -10.12 -24.29
C LEU A 40 6.31 -8.98 -23.27
N GLN A 41 7.38 -8.20 -23.38
CA GLN A 41 7.61 -7.01 -22.57
C GLN A 41 6.46 -5.99 -22.71
N THR A 42 5.98 -5.78 -23.93
CA THR A 42 4.86 -4.86 -24.20
C THR A 42 3.56 -5.36 -23.56
N ALA A 43 3.30 -6.67 -23.65
CA ALA A 43 2.16 -7.29 -22.98
C ALA A 43 2.26 -7.17 -21.45
N LEU A 44 3.43 -7.45 -20.86
CA LEU A 44 3.65 -7.34 -19.41
C LEU A 44 3.42 -5.91 -18.89
N LYS A 45 3.92 -4.88 -19.60
CA LYS A 45 3.67 -3.48 -19.22
C LYS A 45 2.19 -3.13 -19.22
N ARG A 46 1.43 -3.62 -20.20
CA ARG A 46 -0.01 -3.39 -20.29
C ARG A 46 -0.76 -4.08 -19.15
N LEU A 47 -0.43 -5.34 -18.85
CA LEU A 47 -1.04 -6.09 -17.75
C LEU A 47 -0.68 -5.51 -16.37
N TRP A 48 0.56 -5.02 -16.21
CA TRP A 48 0.96 -4.28 -15.03
C TRP A 48 0.11 -3.04 -14.84
N ARG A 49 -0.05 -2.21 -15.88
CA ARG A 49 -0.90 -1.01 -15.84
C ARG A 49 -2.35 -1.33 -15.51
N ASP A 50 -2.91 -2.35 -16.15
CA ASP A 50 -4.27 -2.78 -15.83
C ASP A 50 -4.43 -3.24 -14.36
N THR A 51 -3.41 -3.91 -13.82
CA THR A 51 -3.38 -4.35 -12.43
C THR A 51 -3.33 -3.15 -11.48
N VAL A 52 -2.33 -2.28 -11.63
CA VAL A 52 -2.06 -1.22 -10.65
C VAL A 52 -2.99 -0.03 -10.76
N ASP A 53 -3.42 0.31 -11.98
CA ASP A 53 -4.24 1.51 -12.19
C ASP A 53 -5.74 1.22 -11.96
N LYS A 54 -6.18 -0.05 -12.00
CA LYS A 54 -7.61 -0.39 -12.00
C LYS A 54 -8.03 -1.53 -11.07
N LYS A 55 -7.13 -2.41 -10.64
CA LYS A 55 -7.49 -3.69 -9.98
C LYS A 55 -6.72 -3.95 -8.67
N MET A 56 -6.15 -2.91 -8.08
CA MET A 56 -5.36 -2.97 -6.85
C MET A 56 -5.99 -2.10 -5.76
N TYR A 57 -6.08 -2.63 -4.55
CA TYR A 57 -6.50 -1.89 -3.37
C TYR A 57 -5.42 -0.91 -2.91
N ILE A 58 -5.81 0.11 -2.16
CA ILE A 58 -4.86 1.09 -1.60
C ILE A 58 -3.81 0.45 -0.68
N THR A 59 -4.15 -0.68 -0.06
CA THR A 59 -3.25 -1.50 0.77
C THR A 59 -2.23 -2.32 -0.03
N GLY A 60 -2.29 -2.27 -1.38
CA GLY A 60 -1.48 -3.12 -2.26
C GLY A 60 -2.07 -4.53 -2.49
N GLY A 61 -3.21 -4.83 -1.85
CA GLY A 61 -3.95 -6.06 -2.09
C GLY A 61 -4.42 -6.16 -3.54
N LEU A 62 -4.45 -7.38 -4.06
CA LEU A 62 -5.14 -7.75 -5.30
C LEU A 62 -6.28 -8.70 -4.95
N ARG A 63 -7.16 -8.99 -5.92
CA ARG A 63 -8.30 -9.96 -5.82
C ARG A 63 -9.58 -9.30 -5.32
N SER A 64 -10.49 -9.05 -6.26
CA SER A 64 -11.80 -8.44 -6.00
C SER A 64 -12.96 -9.42 -6.09
N VAL A 65 -12.68 -10.69 -6.39
CA VAL A 65 -13.71 -11.73 -6.42
C VAL A 65 -13.27 -12.97 -5.64
N THR A 66 -14.10 -13.35 -4.66
CA THR A 66 -13.86 -14.48 -3.76
C THR A 66 -13.92 -15.83 -4.48
N GLN A 67 -14.91 -16.04 -5.36
CA GLN A 67 -15.24 -17.34 -5.93
C GLN A 67 -14.10 -18.03 -6.71
N TRP A 68 -13.28 -17.28 -7.44
CA TRP A 68 -12.19 -17.83 -8.26
C TRP A 68 -10.82 -17.26 -7.92
N GLU A 69 -10.75 -16.61 -6.77
CA GLU A 69 -9.48 -16.17 -6.24
C GLU A 69 -8.70 -15.21 -7.12
N GLY A 70 -9.45 -14.34 -7.81
CA GLY A 70 -8.91 -13.62 -8.94
C GLY A 70 -9.30 -12.17 -9.09
N PHE A 71 -8.82 -11.64 -10.19
CA PHE A 71 -9.19 -10.33 -10.68
C PHE A 71 -10.67 -10.31 -11.05
N GLY A 72 -11.35 -9.25 -10.60
CA GLY A 72 -12.65 -8.85 -11.13
C GLY A 72 -12.50 -7.87 -12.30
N SER A 73 -13.60 -7.23 -12.66
CA SER A 73 -13.63 -6.14 -13.64
C SER A 73 -12.77 -4.95 -13.19
N ALA A 74 -12.38 -4.10 -14.14
CA ALA A 74 -11.71 -2.84 -13.81
C ALA A 74 -12.54 -2.03 -12.81
N TYR A 75 -11.87 -1.50 -11.78
CA TYR A 75 -12.44 -0.72 -10.68
C TYR A 75 -13.44 -1.46 -9.76
N LEU A 76 -13.70 -2.75 -10.00
CA LEU A 76 -14.43 -3.58 -9.05
C LEU A 76 -13.50 -3.93 -7.88
N LEU A 77 -13.68 -3.28 -6.74
CA LEU A 77 -12.84 -3.42 -5.55
C LEU A 77 -13.71 -3.42 -4.27
N PRO A 78 -14.52 -4.43 -3.98
CA PRO A 78 -15.33 -4.46 -2.75
C PRO A 78 -14.47 -4.31 -1.48
N ASN A 79 -14.96 -3.60 -0.45
CA ASN A 79 -14.20 -3.37 0.78
C ASN A 79 -14.35 -4.51 1.81
N LEU A 80 -15.52 -5.16 1.85
CA LEU A 80 -15.88 -6.18 2.83
C LEU A 80 -15.83 -7.58 2.24
N GLU A 81 -15.50 -8.59 3.06
CA GLU A 81 -15.50 -9.99 2.63
C GLU A 81 -16.89 -10.46 2.19
N SER A 82 -17.94 -9.95 2.85
CA SER A 82 -19.34 -10.15 2.47
C SER A 82 -19.64 -9.69 1.04
N ASP A 83 -18.88 -8.71 0.55
CA ASP A 83 -19.03 -8.12 -0.78
C ASP A 83 -17.99 -8.68 -1.77
N SER A 84 -17.30 -9.77 -1.40
CA SER A 84 -16.25 -10.44 -2.17
C SER A 84 -14.84 -9.82 -2.08
N CYS A 85 -14.55 -8.97 -1.09
CA CYS A 85 -13.16 -8.61 -0.76
C CYS A 85 -12.45 -9.87 -0.26
N TYR A 86 -11.28 -10.18 -0.80
CA TYR A 86 -10.49 -11.29 -0.28
C TYR A 86 -9.05 -10.88 0.00
N ALA A 87 -8.46 -10.02 -0.85
CA ALA A 87 -7.20 -9.33 -0.57
C ALA A 87 -6.11 -10.23 0.07
N GLU A 88 -5.91 -11.45 -0.48
CA GLU A 88 -5.17 -12.48 0.26
C GLU A 88 -3.72 -12.07 0.53
N THR A 89 -3.20 -12.49 1.68
CA THR A 89 -1.83 -12.20 2.11
C THR A 89 -0.80 -12.68 1.08
N CYS A 90 -0.97 -13.86 0.47
CA CYS A 90 -0.05 -14.38 -0.55
C CYS A 90 -0.06 -13.55 -1.84
N ALA A 91 -1.22 -13.04 -2.29
CA ALA A 91 -1.29 -12.13 -3.42
C ALA A 91 -0.66 -10.77 -3.06
N THR A 92 -0.81 -10.29 -1.83
CA THR A 92 -0.18 -9.04 -1.35
C THR A 92 1.34 -9.17 -1.19
N LEU A 93 1.85 -10.25 -0.59
CA LEU A 93 3.28 -10.58 -0.49
C LEU A 93 3.92 -10.78 -1.87
N ARG A 94 3.15 -11.25 -2.85
CA ARG A 94 3.65 -11.40 -4.21
C ARG A 94 3.39 -10.19 -5.08
N SER A 95 2.43 -9.33 -4.76
CA SER A 95 2.32 -7.98 -5.32
C SER A 95 3.43 -7.10 -4.80
N SER A 96 3.89 -7.24 -3.56
CA SER A 96 5.14 -6.59 -3.14
C SER A 96 6.31 -7.20 -3.91
N THR A 97 6.37 -8.51 -4.13
CA THR A 97 7.40 -9.14 -5.01
C THR A 97 7.25 -8.76 -6.50
N GLY A 98 6.04 -8.50 -6.98
CA GLY A 98 5.66 -8.23 -8.38
C GLY A 98 5.67 -6.75 -8.72
N ALA A 99 5.39 -5.89 -7.74
CA ALA A 99 5.74 -4.47 -7.70
C ALA A 99 7.22 -4.31 -7.48
N ILE A 100 7.90 -5.17 -6.72
CA ILE A 100 9.36 -5.25 -6.75
C ILE A 100 9.80 -5.68 -8.16
N ALA A 101 9.15 -6.63 -8.84
CA ALA A 101 9.49 -7.04 -10.21
C ALA A 101 9.15 -5.97 -11.29
N CYS A 102 8.13 -5.15 -11.08
CA CYS A 102 7.71 -4.10 -12.01
C CYS A 102 8.26 -2.71 -11.69
N CYS A 103 8.49 -2.35 -10.42
CA CYS A 103 9.42 -1.28 -10.05
C CYS A 103 10.85 -1.68 -10.41
N ALA A 104 11.18 -2.97 -10.36
CA ALA A 104 12.39 -3.48 -10.98
C ALA A 104 12.41 -3.23 -12.48
N TRP A 105 11.34 -2.87 -13.18
CA TRP A 105 11.42 -2.45 -14.58
C TRP A 105 12.42 -1.28 -14.79
N SER A 106 12.52 -0.35 -13.84
CA SER A 106 13.52 0.73 -13.89
C SER A 106 14.93 0.27 -13.49
N LEU A 107 15.06 -0.77 -12.64
CA LEU A 107 16.35 -1.38 -12.24
C LEU A 107 16.86 -2.42 -13.26
N ILE A 108 15.96 -3.12 -13.96
CA ILE A 108 16.20 -4.21 -14.92
C ILE A 108 16.93 -3.70 -16.16
N GLN A 109 16.86 -2.40 -16.46
CA GLN A 109 17.67 -1.82 -17.52
C GLN A 109 19.13 -1.53 -17.12
N ASN A 110 19.48 -1.50 -15.82
CA ASN A 110 20.77 -0.93 -15.38
C ASN A 110 21.55 -1.67 -14.29
N THR A 111 21.04 -2.68 -13.59
CA THR A 111 21.83 -3.30 -12.49
C THR A 111 21.67 -4.82 -12.40
N GLN A 112 22.79 -5.54 -12.44
CA GLN A 112 22.95 -6.93 -11.99
C GLN A 112 22.93 -7.02 -10.44
N MET A 113 21.93 -6.45 -9.76
CA MET A 113 21.85 -6.55 -8.29
C MET A 113 21.11 -7.82 -7.86
N SER A 114 21.73 -8.59 -6.96
CA SER A 114 21.07 -9.65 -6.19
C SER A 114 20.11 -9.03 -5.17
N TRP A 115 18.85 -9.45 -5.19
CA TRP A 115 17.72 -8.87 -4.46
C TRP A 115 17.70 -9.16 -2.95
N ARG A 116 18.73 -8.71 -2.22
CA ARG A 116 18.59 -8.44 -0.78
C ARG A 116 18.24 -6.97 -0.62
N SER A 117 16.97 -6.70 -0.31
CA SER A 117 16.45 -5.36 -0.06
C SER A 117 17.32 -4.64 0.98
N LEU A 118 17.95 -3.51 0.63
CA LEU A 118 18.56 -2.61 1.63
C LEU A 118 17.52 -2.11 2.65
N PHE A 119 16.27 -2.08 2.21
CA PHE A 119 15.08 -1.86 3.04
C PHE A 119 14.55 -3.19 3.59
N THR A 120 15.36 -3.95 4.32
CA THR A 120 14.79 -4.88 5.30
C THR A 120 14.28 -4.04 6.46
N MET A 121 12.96 -4.10 6.70
CA MET A 121 12.38 -3.69 7.98
C MET A 121 12.77 -4.75 9.01
N ASP A 122 14.03 -4.78 9.42
CA ASP A 122 14.48 -5.68 10.48
C ASP A 122 13.95 -5.22 11.85
N SER A 123 13.53 -3.96 11.97
CA SER A 123 12.74 -3.43 13.08
C SER A 123 11.93 -2.19 12.66
N LEU A 124 10.85 -1.89 13.37
CA LEU A 124 10.09 -0.62 13.28
C LEU A 124 10.78 0.53 14.05
N GLU A 125 12.06 0.37 14.37
CA GLU A 125 12.91 1.32 15.09
C GLU A 125 14.01 1.88 14.17
N GLN A 126 14.81 2.82 14.68
CA GLN A 126 15.89 3.41 13.91
C GLN A 126 16.96 2.34 13.62
N SER A 127 17.06 1.91 12.36
CA SER A 127 17.99 0.86 11.94
C SER A 127 19.17 1.44 11.17
N THR A 128 20.29 0.73 11.25
CA THR A 128 21.45 0.94 10.37
C THR A 128 21.70 -0.37 9.61
N ASN A 129 21.53 -0.35 8.29
CA ASN A 129 21.71 -1.52 7.43
C ASN A 129 22.88 -1.29 6.49
N GLU A 130 23.73 -2.30 6.32
CA GLU A 130 24.85 -2.26 5.38
C GLU A 130 24.68 -3.30 4.28
N LEU A 131 24.91 -2.90 3.03
CA LEU A 131 24.92 -3.79 1.88
C LEU A 131 26.21 -3.61 1.10
N LYS A 132 27.03 -4.67 1.05
CA LYS A 132 28.15 -4.75 0.11
C LYS A 132 27.62 -5.02 -1.29
N ILE A 133 27.93 -4.15 -2.25
CA ILE A 133 27.50 -4.30 -3.64
C ILE A 133 28.33 -5.43 -4.28
N PRO A 134 27.70 -6.54 -4.74
CA PRO A 134 28.42 -7.68 -5.29
C PRO A 134 29.34 -7.29 -6.46
N GLY A 135 30.57 -7.80 -6.45
CA GLY A 135 31.56 -7.51 -7.49
C GLY A 135 32.23 -6.14 -7.38
N THR A 136 32.02 -5.41 -6.28
CA THR A 136 32.69 -4.13 -5.99
C THR A 136 33.16 -4.08 -4.53
N ASP A 137 34.01 -3.10 -4.20
CA ASP A 137 34.40 -2.80 -2.81
C ASP A 137 33.47 -1.77 -2.15
N ILE A 138 32.35 -1.43 -2.80
CA ILE A 138 31.40 -0.44 -2.31
C ILE A 138 30.51 -1.06 -1.23
N VAL A 139 30.43 -0.38 -0.09
CA VAL A 139 29.48 -0.67 0.99
C VAL A 139 28.51 0.49 1.10
N VAL A 140 27.21 0.20 0.97
CA VAL A 140 26.15 1.18 1.19
C VAL A 140 25.63 1.00 2.61
N SER A 141 25.78 2.04 3.44
CA SER A 141 25.16 2.10 4.76
C SER A 141 23.92 2.99 4.72
N GLN A 142 22.83 2.52 5.31
CA GLN A 142 21.57 3.24 5.41
C GLN A 142 21.21 3.42 6.87
N LYS A 143 21.00 4.66 7.31
CA LYS A 143 20.36 4.97 8.59
C LYS A 143 18.99 5.56 8.36
N THR A 144 17.95 4.96 8.95
CA THR A 144 16.56 5.36 8.71
C THR A 144 15.69 5.16 9.95
N GLY A 145 14.73 6.06 10.16
CA GLY A 145 13.64 5.88 11.14
C GLY A 145 12.31 5.54 10.47
N MET A 146 12.34 5.06 9.23
CA MET A 146 11.14 4.62 8.51
C MET A 146 10.45 3.47 9.26
N PRO A 147 9.10 3.39 9.23
CA PRO A 147 8.19 4.25 8.49
C PRO A 147 7.74 5.51 9.28
N TRP A 148 8.31 5.79 10.46
CA TRP A 148 7.87 6.91 11.31
C TRP A 148 8.51 8.24 10.93
N SER A 149 9.75 8.19 10.45
CA SER A 149 10.51 9.34 9.97
C SER A 149 10.87 9.18 8.49
N GLY A 150 10.75 10.28 7.74
CA GLY A 150 11.13 10.34 6.33
C GLY A 150 12.61 10.61 6.11
N VAL A 151 13.39 10.80 7.18
CA VAL A 151 14.83 11.06 7.07
C VAL A 151 15.56 9.75 6.80
N VAL A 152 16.22 9.68 5.65
CA VAL A 152 17.06 8.55 5.24
C VAL A 152 18.42 9.09 4.86
N THR A 153 19.48 8.59 5.48
CA THR A 153 20.85 8.96 5.12
C THR A 153 21.52 7.79 4.39
N LEU A 154 22.04 8.06 3.19
CA LEU A 154 22.70 7.12 2.27
C LEU A 154 24.00 7.76 1.78
N SER A 155 25.09 7.02 1.60
CA SER A 155 26.39 7.63 1.23
C SER A 155 26.83 7.33 -0.20
N VAL A 156 26.82 8.32 -1.12
CA VAL A 156 27.25 8.13 -2.53
C VAL A 156 27.59 9.46 -3.29
N SER A 157 28.40 9.37 -4.36
CA SER A 157 29.21 10.44 -5.02
C SER A 157 28.51 11.63 -5.73
N GLN A 158 27.60 11.36 -6.68
CA GLN A 158 26.90 12.32 -7.54
C GLN A 158 25.60 11.70 -8.03
N GLY A 159 24.57 12.45 -8.36
CA GLY A 159 23.26 11.87 -8.65
C GLY A 159 22.61 12.42 -9.91
N LYS A 160 22.21 11.55 -10.83
CA LYS A 160 21.21 11.93 -11.85
C LYS A 160 19.90 11.21 -11.60
N THR A 161 18.84 11.97 -11.40
CA THR A 161 17.50 11.40 -11.31
C THR A 161 17.03 10.97 -12.69
N LYS A 162 16.72 9.68 -12.87
CA LYS A 162 16.11 9.14 -14.09
C LYS A 162 15.00 8.18 -13.71
N SER A 163 13.80 8.41 -14.24
CA SER A 163 12.63 7.53 -14.03
C SER A 163 12.30 7.24 -12.56
N GLY A 164 12.52 8.21 -11.66
CA GLY A 164 12.26 8.08 -10.22
C GLY A 164 13.42 7.53 -9.39
N TYR A 165 14.58 7.24 -10.01
CA TYR A 165 15.76 6.70 -9.32
C TYR A 165 16.91 7.70 -9.35
N LEU A 166 17.63 7.83 -8.24
CA LEU A 166 18.90 8.56 -8.17
C LEU A 166 20.03 7.62 -8.60
N HIS A 167 20.61 7.85 -9.78
CA HIS A 167 21.77 7.09 -10.26
C HIS A 167 23.05 7.71 -9.74
N VAL A 168 23.87 6.90 -9.06
CA VAL A 168 25.11 7.39 -8.46
C VAL A 168 26.38 6.74 -9.03
N PRO A 169 27.39 7.52 -9.49
CA PRO A 169 28.71 7.01 -9.85
C PRO A 169 29.46 6.33 -8.70
N THR A 170 30.36 5.41 -9.05
CA THR A 170 31.02 4.46 -8.14
C THR A 170 32.36 4.95 -7.56
N ASP A 171 32.75 6.21 -7.80
CA ASP A 171 34.13 6.69 -7.67
C ASP A 171 34.39 7.71 -6.53
N SER A 172 33.46 7.93 -5.59
CA SER A 172 33.78 8.70 -4.37
C SER A 172 33.00 8.32 -3.11
N ASP A 173 33.69 8.44 -1.96
CA ASP A 173 33.10 8.41 -0.62
C ASP A 173 32.39 9.74 -0.35
N THR A 174 31.09 9.72 -0.01
CA THR A 174 30.25 10.93 0.17
C THR A 174 29.00 10.59 0.95
N GLU A 175 28.40 11.54 1.67
CA GLU A 175 27.14 11.36 2.43
C GLU A 175 25.97 12.11 1.76
N ILE A 176 24.83 11.44 1.56
CA ILE A 176 23.56 11.99 0.99
C ILE A 176 22.47 11.91 2.06
N HIS A 177 21.87 13.06 2.35
CA HIS A 177 20.68 13.14 3.20
C HIS A 177 19.43 13.24 2.33
N LEU A 178 18.62 12.18 2.32
CA LEU A 178 17.29 12.18 1.71
C LEU A 178 16.25 12.51 2.78
N THR A 179 15.34 13.42 2.45
CA THR A 179 14.17 13.70 3.28
C THR A 179 12.92 13.42 2.46
N PHE A 180 12.19 12.38 2.87
CA PHE A 180 10.87 12.07 2.33
C PHE A 180 9.80 12.81 3.11
N SER A 181 8.84 13.38 2.39
CA SER A 181 7.68 14.01 3.01
C SER A 181 6.80 12.94 3.69
N MET A 182 6.61 13.07 5.00
CA MET A 182 5.76 12.20 5.81
C MET A 182 4.47 12.91 6.22
N ILE A 183 3.90 13.70 5.31
CA ILE A 183 2.66 14.41 5.55
C ILE A 183 1.49 13.41 5.49
N LEU A 184 0.69 13.40 6.55
CA LEU A 184 -0.59 12.70 6.58
C LEU A 184 -1.56 13.37 5.61
N ARG A 185 -2.22 12.57 4.77
CA ARG A 185 -3.13 13.06 3.72
C ARG A 185 -4.32 12.14 3.54
N LYS A 186 -5.41 12.72 3.05
CA LYS A 186 -6.55 11.97 2.52
C LYS A 186 -6.24 11.55 1.08
N VAL A 187 -6.59 10.32 0.74
CA VAL A 187 -6.51 9.75 -0.61
C VAL A 187 -7.90 9.24 -0.96
N TYR A 188 -8.36 9.54 -2.16
CA TYR A 188 -9.73 9.23 -2.59
C TYR A 188 -9.71 8.16 -3.66
N ALA A 189 -10.69 7.26 -3.62
CA ALA A 189 -10.86 6.28 -4.68
C ALA A 189 -11.19 6.98 -6.00
N HIS A 190 -10.78 6.38 -7.12
CA HIS A 190 -11.21 6.86 -8.43
C HIS A 190 -12.75 6.73 -8.55
N PRO A 191 -13.48 7.71 -9.13
CA PRO A 191 -14.94 7.67 -9.21
C PRO A 191 -15.50 6.40 -9.88
N SER A 192 -14.77 5.80 -10.82
CA SER A 192 -15.16 4.53 -11.46
C SER A 192 -15.20 3.33 -10.52
N THR A 193 -14.69 3.44 -9.29
CA THR A 193 -14.83 2.40 -8.26
C THR A 193 -16.22 2.40 -7.62
N ASP A 194 -17.03 3.42 -7.90
CA ASP A 194 -18.35 3.65 -7.27
C ASP A 194 -18.28 3.72 -5.74
N LYS A 195 -17.09 4.07 -5.22
CA LYS A 195 -16.86 4.30 -3.80
C LYS A 195 -16.85 5.78 -3.50
N HIS A 196 -17.54 6.14 -2.43
CA HIS A 196 -17.51 7.49 -1.86
C HIS A 196 -16.51 7.62 -0.70
N SER A 197 -15.64 6.63 -0.51
CA SER A 197 -14.73 6.55 0.63
C SER A 197 -13.47 7.43 0.52
N ALA A 198 -12.98 7.86 1.68
CA ALA A 198 -11.67 8.49 1.84
C ALA A 198 -10.74 7.60 2.67
N TYR A 199 -9.46 7.58 2.30
CA TYR A 199 -8.42 6.81 2.95
C TYR A 199 -7.36 7.71 3.56
N LEU A 200 -6.77 7.31 4.68
CA LEU A 200 -5.70 8.06 5.32
C LEU A 200 -4.34 7.42 5.01
N MET A 201 -3.38 8.25 4.56
CA MET A 201 -2.03 7.80 4.27
C MET A 201 -0.96 8.75 4.84
N ARG A 202 0.09 8.19 5.44
CA ARG A 202 1.29 8.92 5.89
C ARG A 202 2.52 8.24 5.30
N GLY A 203 3.23 8.91 4.40
CA GLY A 203 4.26 8.24 3.59
C GLY A 203 3.65 7.06 2.81
N ALA A 204 4.21 5.86 3.04
CA ALA A 204 3.76 4.59 2.46
C ALA A 204 2.73 3.83 3.33
N LEU A 205 2.42 4.31 4.54
CA LEU A 205 1.48 3.64 5.43
C LEU A 205 0.05 4.06 5.10
N VAL A 206 -0.83 3.05 4.98
CA VAL A 206 -2.29 3.21 5.00
C VAL A 206 -2.75 3.06 6.45
N TYR A 207 -3.75 3.84 6.84
CA TYR A 207 -4.32 3.85 8.20
C TYR A 207 -5.74 3.32 8.19
N CYS A 208 -6.19 2.79 9.32
CA CYS A 208 -7.56 2.35 9.59
C CYS A 208 -8.02 2.81 10.96
N PHE A 209 -9.34 2.88 11.14
CA PHE A 209 -9.98 3.18 12.43
C PHE A 209 -10.37 1.86 13.11
N GLU A 210 -10.13 1.76 14.41
CA GLU A 210 -10.59 0.64 15.25
C GLU A 210 -11.59 1.13 16.30
N ASP A 211 -12.58 0.30 16.64
CA ASP A 211 -13.58 0.65 17.66
C ASP A 211 -12.95 0.94 19.04
N VAL A 212 -11.89 0.21 19.39
CA VAL A 212 -11.18 0.34 20.68
C VAL A 212 -10.54 1.72 20.86
N ASP A 213 -10.14 2.36 19.76
CA ASP A 213 -9.52 3.69 19.77
C ASP A 213 -10.57 4.81 19.68
N ASN A 214 -11.81 4.47 19.34
CA ASN A 214 -12.89 5.41 18.99
C ASN A 214 -14.17 5.11 19.78
N ALA A 215 -14.01 4.78 21.07
CA ALA A 215 -15.12 4.38 21.94
C ALA A 215 -16.29 5.39 21.90
N GLY A 216 -17.51 4.87 21.71
CA GLY A 216 -18.72 5.68 21.62
C GLY A 216 -18.98 6.30 20.24
N CYS A 217 -18.15 6.02 19.23
CA CYS A 217 -18.42 6.34 17.84
C CYS A 217 -18.90 5.10 17.08
N ASP A 218 -19.92 5.27 16.26
CA ASP A 218 -20.40 4.24 15.32
C ASP A 218 -19.64 4.40 14.00
N LEU A 219 -18.52 3.67 13.83
CA LEU A 219 -17.61 3.83 12.70
C LEU A 219 -18.25 3.50 11.35
N ASP A 220 -19.27 2.62 11.32
CA ASP A 220 -20.04 2.31 10.10
C ASP A 220 -20.87 3.50 9.63
N ASN A 221 -21.26 4.37 10.56
CA ASN A 221 -22.15 5.48 10.32
C ASN A 221 -21.46 6.84 10.58
N PHE A 222 -20.15 6.89 10.35
CA PHE A 222 -19.35 8.09 10.51
C PHE A 222 -18.89 8.61 9.16
N VAL A 223 -18.85 9.93 8.97
CA VAL A 223 -18.34 10.57 7.75
C VAL A 223 -17.24 11.57 8.10
N LEU A 224 -16.14 11.58 7.34
CA LEU A 224 -15.07 12.56 7.53
C LEU A 224 -15.47 13.95 7.03
N THR A 225 -15.08 15.01 7.73
CA THR A 225 -15.24 16.39 7.23
C THR A 225 -14.17 16.70 6.19
N GLU A 226 -14.20 17.90 5.60
CA GLU A 226 -13.13 18.39 4.71
C GLU A 226 -11.88 18.85 5.47
N ALA A 227 -11.92 18.89 6.81
CA ALA A 227 -10.82 19.37 7.63
C ALA A 227 -9.52 18.59 7.38
N LEU A 228 -8.38 19.28 7.49
CA LEU A 228 -7.07 18.66 7.31
C LEU A 228 -6.83 17.62 8.40
N VAL A 229 -6.26 16.48 7.99
CA VAL A 229 -5.85 15.41 8.90
C VAL A 229 -4.48 15.73 9.48
N GLN A 230 -4.24 15.27 10.70
CA GLN A 230 -3.02 15.60 11.45
C GLN A 230 -2.41 14.38 12.11
N ASP A 231 -1.09 14.40 12.29
CA ASP A 231 -0.39 13.42 13.11
C ASP A 231 -0.94 13.50 14.54
N GLY A 232 -1.31 12.36 15.11
CA GLY A 232 -1.77 12.22 16.48
C GLY A 232 -0.62 11.90 17.44
N GLN A 233 -0.98 11.40 18.62
CA GLN A 233 -0.01 11.01 19.64
C GLN A 233 0.79 9.79 19.19
N LYS A 234 2.04 9.67 19.68
CA LYS A 234 2.81 8.44 19.53
C LYS A 234 2.36 7.43 20.58
N VAL A 235 2.00 6.25 20.13
CA VAL A 235 1.49 5.17 21.00
C VAL A 235 2.32 3.91 20.84
N SER A 236 2.08 2.94 21.73
CA SER A 236 2.62 1.59 21.63
C SER A 236 1.50 0.63 21.29
N VAL A 237 1.60 -0.06 20.16
CA VAL A 237 0.58 -1.02 19.69
C VAL A 237 1.25 -2.37 19.51
N GLY A 238 0.79 -3.40 20.24
CA GLY A 238 1.27 -4.76 20.01
C GLY A 238 2.77 -4.97 20.18
N GLY A 239 3.42 -4.24 21.09
CA GLY A 239 4.87 -4.26 21.28
C GLY A 239 5.67 -3.37 20.32
N VAL A 240 5.03 -2.73 19.35
CA VAL A 240 5.64 -1.71 18.49
C VAL A 240 5.54 -0.35 19.18
N THR A 241 6.68 0.26 19.49
CA THR A 241 6.73 1.60 20.10
C THR A 241 6.83 2.70 19.05
N GLY A 242 6.40 3.92 19.40
CA GLY A 242 6.57 5.10 18.55
C GLY A 242 5.62 5.16 17.35
N VAL A 243 4.55 4.37 17.35
CA VAL A 243 3.51 4.37 16.32
C VAL A 243 2.85 5.74 16.29
N VAL A 244 2.98 6.44 15.17
CA VAL A 244 2.32 7.74 14.97
C VAL A 244 0.86 7.45 14.60
N THR A 245 -0.10 7.88 15.42
CA THR A 245 -1.53 7.79 15.06
C THR A 245 -1.91 8.90 14.08
N ALA A 246 -3.08 8.77 13.46
CA ALA A 246 -3.67 9.79 12.60
C ALA A 246 -4.96 10.31 13.25
N HIS A 247 -5.12 11.62 13.33
CA HIS A 247 -6.34 12.26 13.76
C HIS A 247 -7.11 12.79 12.55
N ALA A 248 -8.38 12.42 12.48
CA ALA A 248 -9.29 12.88 11.45
C ALA A 248 -10.61 13.34 12.06
N GLU A 249 -11.08 14.49 11.61
CA GLU A 249 -12.36 15.02 12.06
C GLU A 249 -13.49 14.47 11.19
N GLY A 250 -14.63 14.18 11.82
CA GLY A 250 -15.85 13.82 11.14
C GLY A 250 -17.09 13.96 12.01
N ARG A 251 -18.21 13.47 11.49
CA ARG A 251 -19.52 13.54 12.13
C ARG A 251 -20.21 12.19 12.05
N GLN A 252 -20.90 11.83 13.11
CA GLN A 252 -21.68 10.60 13.17
C GLN A 252 -23.10 10.85 12.65
N LEU A 253 -23.69 9.86 11.99
CA LEU A 253 -25.10 9.85 11.65
C LEU A 253 -25.94 9.80 12.93
N GLN A 254 -26.96 10.66 13.02
CA GLN A 254 -27.86 10.65 14.16
C GLN A 254 -28.69 9.36 14.15
N ARG A 255 -28.64 8.62 15.26
CA ARG A 255 -29.55 7.48 15.46
C ARG A 255 -30.96 8.00 15.65
N THR A 256 -31.85 7.55 14.77
CA THR A 256 -33.28 7.85 14.84
C THR A 256 -33.95 6.91 15.85
N GLU A 257 -34.83 7.43 16.70
CA GLU A 257 -35.69 6.60 17.57
C GLU A 257 -36.82 5.90 16.80
N ASN A 258 -37.06 6.29 15.54
CA ASN A 258 -38.04 5.67 14.67
C ASN A 258 -37.59 4.24 14.29
N ARG A 259 -38.43 3.26 14.60
CA ARG A 259 -38.19 1.84 14.31
C ARG A 259 -38.57 1.42 12.89
N SER A 260 -39.06 2.34 12.05
CA SER A 260 -39.38 2.07 10.65
C SER A 260 -38.12 1.79 9.85
N LEU A 261 -38.17 0.77 8.99
CA LEU A 261 -37.06 0.43 8.08
C LEU A 261 -36.83 1.47 6.99
N TYR A 262 -37.85 2.25 6.62
CA TYR A 262 -37.79 3.28 5.59
C TYR A 262 -38.39 4.62 6.09
N SER A 263 -37.86 5.74 5.61
CA SER A 263 -38.31 7.10 5.93
C SER A 263 -38.25 8.01 4.69
N ASP A 264 -39.10 9.04 4.66
CA ASP A 264 -39.08 10.12 3.68
C ASP A 264 -38.16 11.29 4.07
N GLN A 265 -37.54 11.21 5.26
CA GLN A 265 -36.58 12.20 5.75
C GLN A 265 -35.15 11.83 5.34
N PRO A 266 -34.31 12.81 4.95
CA PRO A 266 -32.92 12.56 4.64
C PRO A 266 -32.13 12.21 5.92
N TRP A 267 -30.98 11.57 5.72
CA TRP A 267 -30.00 11.36 6.78
C TRP A 267 -29.51 12.68 7.37
N VAL A 268 -29.43 12.73 8.70
CA VAL A 268 -28.96 13.90 9.45
C VAL A 268 -27.76 13.50 10.29
N TYR A 269 -26.66 14.24 10.14
CA TYR A 269 -25.45 14.05 10.95
C TYR A 269 -25.48 14.91 12.21
N GLU A 270 -24.77 14.48 13.24
CA GLU A 270 -24.56 15.28 14.45
C GLU A 270 -23.93 16.63 14.11
N LYS A 271 -24.31 17.68 14.86
CA LYS A 271 -23.77 19.03 14.66
C LYS A 271 -22.33 19.16 15.14
N GLU A 272 -21.99 18.41 16.18
CA GLU A 272 -20.68 18.43 16.80
C GLU A 272 -19.73 17.53 16.02
N ASN A 273 -18.55 18.07 15.71
CA ASN A 273 -17.49 17.30 15.10
C ASN A 273 -16.81 16.44 16.17
N ARG A 274 -16.48 15.21 15.82
CA ARG A 274 -15.67 14.31 16.64
C ARG A 274 -14.35 14.04 15.95
N ILE A 275 -13.30 13.88 16.76
CA ILE A 275 -11.98 13.50 16.27
C ILE A 275 -11.85 11.99 16.43
N LEU A 276 -11.62 11.31 15.32
CA LEU A 276 -11.28 9.89 15.30
C LEU A 276 -9.77 9.70 15.29
N THR A 277 -9.35 8.63 15.95
CA THR A 277 -7.97 8.14 15.97
C THR A 277 -7.86 6.92 15.07
N ALA A 278 -6.94 6.98 14.11
CA ALA A 278 -6.58 5.87 13.26
C ALA A 278 -5.15 5.41 13.53
N ILE A 279 -4.92 4.11 13.38
CA ILE A 279 -3.61 3.47 13.47
C ILE A 279 -3.20 2.91 12.10
N PRO A 280 -1.90 2.64 11.86
CA PRO A 280 -1.46 1.98 10.64
C PRO A 280 -2.16 0.63 10.43
N TYR A 281 -2.68 0.40 9.23
CA TYR A 281 -3.45 -0.80 8.86
C TYR A 281 -2.73 -2.12 9.16
N LEU A 282 -1.40 -2.14 9.08
CA LEU A 282 -0.59 -3.33 9.38
C LEU A 282 -0.61 -3.74 10.86
N LEU A 283 -1.01 -2.83 11.76
CA LEU A 283 -1.10 -3.06 13.21
C LEU A 283 -2.52 -3.41 13.66
N TRP A 284 -3.47 -3.44 12.72
CA TRP A 284 -4.85 -3.84 12.94
C TRP A 284 -4.94 -5.27 13.49
N VAL A 285 -5.91 -5.55 14.38
CA VAL A 285 -6.14 -6.84 15.08
C VAL A 285 -5.11 -7.19 16.17
N ILE A 286 -3.94 -6.56 16.22
CA ILE A 286 -2.94 -6.86 17.27
C ILE A 286 -3.43 -6.40 18.66
N VAL A 287 -4.32 -5.40 18.72
CA VAL A 287 -4.91 -4.88 19.98
C VAL A 287 -5.98 -5.82 20.56
N VAL A 288 -6.63 -6.64 19.74
CA VAL A 288 -7.74 -7.54 20.16
C VAL A 288 -7.23 -8.84 20.81
N GLY A 289 -5.91 -9.05 20.84
CA GLY A 289 -5.26 -10.29 21.27
C GLY A 289 -4.98 -10.43 22.77
N MET A 290 -5.74 -9.84 23.69
CA MET A 290 -5.66 -10.12 25.15
C MET A 290 -6.96 -9.75 25.91
N GLY A 291 -8.12 -10.28 25.51
CA GLY A 291 -9.35 -10.08 26.29
C GLY A 291 -10.58 -10.59 25.57
N ASN A 292 -11.46 -11.25 26.32
CA ASN A 292 -12.72 -11.79 25.81
C ASN A 292 -13.60 -10.72 25.12
N GLU A 293 -14.27 -11.16 24.06
CA GLU A 293 -15.47 -10.59 23.40
C GLU A 293 -15.30 -9.49 22.33
N SER A 294 -15.94 -9.77 21.18
CA SER A 294 -16.07 -8.99 19.93
C SER A 294 -14.82 -8.80 19.06
N LEU A 295 -14.77 -9.55 17.96
CA LEU A 295 -13.96 -9.21 16.78
C LEU A 295 -14.51 -7.89 16.20
N GLY A 296 -13.87 -6.76 16.52
CA GLY A 296 -14.20 -5.46 15.94
C GLY A 296 -14.01 -5.48 14.42
N THR A 297 -14.96 -4.92 13.68
CA THR A 297 -14.91 -4.85 12.22
C THR A 297 -14.01 -3.70 11.80
N SER A 298 -13.11 -3.94 10.83
CA SER A 298 -12.43 -2.82 10.14
C SER A 298 -13.45 -2.11 9.28
N ASN A 299 -13.80 -0.90 9.65
CA ASN A 299 -14.68 -0.07 8.84
C ASN A 299 -13.84 0.96 8.09
N TRP A 300 -13.85 0.85 6.77
CA TRP A 300 -13.45 1.96 5.92
C TRP A 300 -14.56 3.00 5.99
N ILE A 301 -14.28 4.17 6.54
CA ILE A 301 -15.25 5.25 6.57
C ILE A 301 -15.62 5.62 5.13
N SER A 302 -16.88 5.36 4.78
CA SER A 302 -17.52 5.72 3.51
C SER A 302 -17.98 7.17 3.50
#